data_AF-A0A1H4CAM2-F1
#
_entry.id   AF-A0A1H4CAM2-F1
#
_cell.length_a   1.000
_cell.length_b   1.000
_cell.length_c   1.000
_cell.angle_alpha   90.00
_cell.angle_beta   90.00
_cell.angle_gamma   90.00
#
_symmetry.space_group_name_H-M   'P 1'
#
loop_
_entity.id
_entity.type
_entity.pdbx_description
1 polymer ?
#
loop_
_entity_poly.entity_id
_entity_poly.type
_entity_poly.pdbx_seq_one_letter_code
_entity_poly.pdbx_strand_id
1 'polypeptide(L)'
;MLRSTAILLLVVLLSLLPIAASASSSPSVNKEQAAELALQRFPGRVLNVKTEQQNYRIRVLQRDGRVVTVIVDGRTGRVTRDDR
;
A
#
# COMPACT_ATOMS: atom_id res chain seq x y z
N MET A 1 -31.30 -34.89 -20.22
CA MET A 1 -30.70 -33.70 -20.89
C MET A 1 -30.70 -32.44 -20.02
N LEU A 2 -31.72 -32.19 -19.18
CA LEU A 2 -31.78 -31.02 -18.27
C LEU A 2 -30.74 -30.98 -17.13
N ARG A 3 -30.13 -32.12 -16.76
CA ARG A 3 -29.17 -32.17 -15.64
C ARG A 3 -27.75 -31.75 -16.04
N SER A 4 -27.40 -31.88 -17.31
CA SER A 4 -26.07 -31.53 -17.83
C SER A 4 -25.92 -30.04 -18.14
N THR A 5 -27.01 -29.36 -18.51
CA THR A 5 -27.01 -27.91 -18.76
C THR A 5 -26.83 -27.11 -17.46
N ALA A 6 -27.35 -27.62 -16.34
CA ALA A 6 -27.17 -27.01 -15.02
C ALA A 6 -25.70 -27.01 -14.57
N ILE A 7 -24.94 -28.07 -14.92
CA ILE A 7 -23.51 -28.17 -14.59
C ILE A 7 -22.69 -27.22 -15.48
N LEU A 8 -23.07 -27.07 -16.75
CA LEU A 8 -22.39 -26.14 -17.66
C LEU A 8 -22.59 -24.66 -17.24
N LEU A 9 -23.78 -24.32 -16.72
CA LEU A 9 -24.10 -22.98 -16.23
C LEU A 9 -23.35 -22.61 -14.93
N LEU A 10 -23.09 -23.58 -14.07
CA LEU A 10 -22.36 -23.37 -12.82
C LEU A 10 -20.88 -23.04 -13.06
N VAL A 11 -20.27 -23.65 -14.08
CA VAL A 11 -18.85 -23.43 -14.42
C VAL A 11 -18.62 -22.04 -15.03
N VAL A 12 -19.56 -21.54 -15.83
CA VAL A 12 -19.47 -20.21 -16.46
C VAL A 12 -19.62 -19.08 -15.43
N LEU A 13 -20.40 -19.28 -14.36
CA LEU A 13 -20.56 -18.28 -13.30
C LEU A 13 -19.29 -18.13 -12.44
N LEU A 14 -18.47 -19.18 -12.34
CA LEU A 14 -17.26 -19.19 -11.51
C LEU A 14 -16.06 -18.49 -12.17
N SER A 15 -16.09 -18.28 -13.50
CA SER A 15 -15.00 -17.66 -14.28
C SER A 15 -14.95 -16.12 -14.24
N LEU A 16 -15.89 -15.45 -13.56
CA LEU A 16 -15.95 -13.98 -13.47
C LEU A 16 -15.32 -13.39 -12.19
N LEU A 17 -14.63 -14.19 -11.38
CA LEU A 17 -13.93 -13.68 -10.21
C LEU A 17 -12.68 -12.89 -10.65
N PRO A 18 -12.60 -11.57 -10.38
CA PRO A 18 -11.37 -10.84 -10.61
C PRO A 18 -10.31 -11.39 -9.65
N ILE A 19 -9.29 -12.05 -10.19
CA ILE A 19 -8.07 -12.36 -9.45
C ILE A 19 -7.42 -11.02 -9.14
N ALA A 20 -7.63 -10.51 -7.93
CA ALA A 20 -6.86 -9.40 -7.40
C ALA A 20 -5.40 -9.85 -7.37
N ALA A 21 -4.64 -9.48 -8.39
CA ALA A 21 -3.22 -9.74 -8.51
C ALA A 21 -2.53 -9.04 -7.34
N SER A 22 -2.29 -9.80 -6.27
CA SER A 22 -1.44 -9.36 -5.17
C SER A 22 -0.03 -9.31 -5.72
N ALA A 23 0.47 -8.10 -5.97
CA ALA A 23 1.84 -7.84 -6.40
C ALA A 23 2.80 -8.37 -5.34
N SER A 24 3.28 -9.60 -5.53
CA SER A 24 4.23 -10.26 -4.65
C SER A 24 5.64 -9.74 -4.91
N SER A 25 6.16 -9.06 -3.87
CA SER A 25 7.51 -9.20 -3.32
C SER A 25 8.70 -8.79 -4.18
N SER A 26 9.01 -7.49 -4.13
CA SER A 26 10.39 -7.09 -3.85
C SER A 26 10.56 -7.06 -2.32
N PRO A 27 11.69 -7.54 -1.74
CA PRO A 27 12.00 -7.37 -0.31
C PRO A 27 12.32 -5.90 0.07
N SER A 28 12.14 -4.97 -0.86
CA SER A 28 12.38 -3.55 -0.71
C SER A 28 11.08 -2.78 -0.90
N VAL A 29 10.75 -1.94 0.08
CA VAL A 29 9.62 -1.02 0.04
C VAL A 29 9.87 0.02 -1.06
N ASN A 30 8.93 0.19 -1.98
CA ASN A 30 9.00 1.24 -2.98
C ASN A 30 8.45 2.57 -2.42
N LYS A 31 8.52 3.64 -3.23
CA LYS A 31 8.14 5.00 -2.80
C LYS A 31 6.66 5.10 -2.45
N GLU A 32 5.81 4.44 -3.23
CA GLU A 32 4.35 4.45 -3.08
C GLU A 32 3.95 3.69 -1.80
N GLN A 33 4.52 2.51 -1.61
CA GLN A 33 4.31 1.68 -0.43
C GLN A 33 4.85 2.37 0.84
N ALA A 34 5.97 3.08 0.75
CA ALA A 34 6.46 3.89 1.87
C ALA A 34 5.45 4.99 2.25
N ALA A 35 4.84 5.66 1.27
CA ALA A 35 3.82 6.68 1.53
C ALA A 35 2.56 6.07 2.16
N GLU A 36 2.12 4.90 1.71
CA GLU A 36 1.01 4.17 2.33
C GLU A 36 1.31 3.75 3.77
N LEU A 37 2.49 3.17 4.02
CA LEU A 37 2.93 2.79 5.37
C LEU A 37 3.01 4.00 6.32
N ALA A 38 3.49 5.14 5.81
CA ALA A 38 3.51 6.38 6.57
C ALA A 38 2.08 6.86 6.90
N LEU A 39 1.15 6.82 5.94
CA LEU A 39 -0.23 7.24 6.13
C LEU A 39 -1.02 6.31 7.07
N GLN A 40 -0.72 5.01 7.07
CA GLN A 40 -1.31 4.05 8.00
C GLN A 40 -0.97 4.37 9.47
N ARG A 41 0.25 4.87 9.72
CA ARG A 41 0.71 5.24 11.07
C ARG A 41 0.40 6.70 11.44
N PHE A 42 0.46 7.59 10.46
CA PHE A 42 0.25 9.02 10.62
C PHE A 42 -0.81 9.49 9.63
N PRO A 43 -2.11 9.42 9.99
CA PRO A 43 -3.19 9.80 9.09
C PRO A 43 -3.11 11.29 8.76
N GLY A 44 -3.23 11.61 7.46
CA GLY A 44 -3.10 12.97 6.96
C GLY A 44 -3.00 13.01 5.44
N ARG A 45 -2.42 14.08 4.92
CA ARG A 45 -2.13 14.26 3.49
C ARG A 45 -0.62 14.28 3.27
N VAL A 46 -0.12 13.43 2.38
CA VAL A 46 1.29 13.48 1.98
C VAL A 46 1.54 14.77 1.19
N LEU A 47 2.49 15.57 1.65
CA LEU A 47 2.93 16.79 0.98
C LEU A 47 4.14 16.53 0.07
N ASN A 48 5.07 15.68 0.53
CA ASN A 48 6.28 15.37 -0.21
C ASN A 48 6.85 14.02 0.22
N VAL A 49 7.47 13.31 -0.72
CA VAL A 49 8.21 12.07 -0.48
C VAL A 49 9.59 12.20 -1.09
N LYS A 50 10.62 12.26 -0.24
CA LYS A 50 12.02 12.30 -0.63
C LYS A 50 12.67 10.95 -0.36
N THR A 51 13.44 10.46 -1.33
CA THR A 51 14.31 9.30 -1.15
C THR A 51 15.66 9.80 -0.65
N GLU A 52 16.11 9.29 0.49
CA GLU A 52 17.36 9.67 1.13
C GLU A 52 18.12 8.39 1.48
N GLN A 53 19.11 8.04 0.66
CA GLN A 53 19.87 6.80 0.73
C GLN A 53 18.94 5.56 0.65
N GLN A 54 18.79 4.83 1.76
CA GLN A 54 17.93 3.65 1.88
C GLN A 54 16.60 3.95 2.59
N ASN A 55 16.32 5.22 2.89
CA ASN A 55 15.12 5.64 3.60
C ASN A 55 14.24 6.55 2.74
N TYR A 56 12.96 6.58 3.07
CA TYR A 56 11.99 7.52 2.52
C TYR A 56 11.57 8.50 3.59
N ARG A 57 11.81 9.79 3.35
CA ARG A 57 11.39 10.88 4.21
C ARG A 57 10.13 11.51 3.66
N ILE A 58 9.03 11.31 4.37
CA ILE A 58 7.68 11.68 3.95
C ILE A 58 7.19 12.79 4.87
N ARG A 59 6.80 13.93 4.27
CA ARG A 59 6.15 15.03 5.00
C ARG A 59 4.65 14.83 4.93
N VAL A 60 4.00 14.73 6.07
CA VAL A 60 2.55 14.53 6.19
C VAL A 60 1.92 15.73 6.87
N LEU A 61 0.93 16.33 6.24
CA LEU A 61 0.03 17.33 6.83
C LEU A 61 -1.06 16.61 7.64
N GLN A 62 -1.06 16.82 8.94
CA GLN A 62 -2.09 16.31 9.83
C GLN A 62 -3.34 17.20 9.81
N ARG A 63 -4.46 16.67 10.32
CA ARG A 63 -5.76 17.37 10.34
C ARG A 63 -5.74 18.64 11.20
N ASP A 64 -4.84 18.71 12.17
CA ASP A 64 -4.61 19.87 13.03
C ASP A 64 -3.73 20.96 12.39
N GLY A 65 -3.31 20.76 11.14
CA GLY A 65 -2.46 21.69 10.39
C GLY A 65 -0.96 21.52 10.66
N ARG A 66 -0.55 20.62 11.55
CA ARG A 66 0.87 20.35 11.79
C ARG A 66 1.46 19.51 10.67
N VAL A 67 2.73 19.73 10.37
CA VAL A 67 3.49 18.88 9.45
C VAL A 67 4.40 17.97 10.26
N VAL A 68 4.23 16.66 10.09
CA VAL A 68 5.12 15.66 10.68
C VAL A 68 6.01 15.08 9.59
N THR A 69 7.28 14.86 9.94
CA THR A 69 8.23 14.17 9.08
C THR A 69 8.30 12.73 9.53
N VAL A 70 8.01 11.81 8.61
CA VAL A 70 7.98 10.36 8.83
C VAL A 70 9.09 9.75 7.99
N ILE A 71 9.90 8.88 8.61
CA ILE A 71 10.99 8.15 7.96
C ILE A 71 10.55 6.69 7.83
N VAL A 72 10.60 6.16 6.61
CA VAL A 72 10.33 4.75 6.31
C VAL A 72 11.59 4.10 5.78
N ASP A 73 12.01 3.01 6.43
CA ASP A 73 13.14 2.21 5.97
C ASP A 73 12.76 1.46 4.68
N GLY A 74 13.52 1.66 3.60
CA GLY A 74 13.25 1.08 2.29
C GLY A 74 13.53 -0.42 2.18
N ARG A 75 14.20 -1.03 3.17
CA ARG A 75 14.46 -2.48 3.22
C ARG A 75 13.48 -3.21 4.13
N THR A 76 13.12 -2.59 5.27
CA THR A 76 12.30 -3.25 6.30
C THR A 76 10.87 -2.72 6.36
N GLY A 77 10.60 -1.55 5.80
CA GLY A 77 9.32 -0.85 5.94
C GLY A 77 9.10 -0.25 7.33
N ARG A 78 10.12 -0.21 8.19
CA ARG A 78 10.00 0.34 9.54
C ARG A 78 9.70 1.84 9.47
N VAL A 79 8.58 2.23 10.06
CA VAL A 79 8.09 3.61 10.10
C VAL A 79 8.49 4.26 11.43
N THR A 80 9.18 5.39 11.37
CA THR A 80 9.60 6.17 12.54
C THR A 80 9.28 7.64 12.33
N ARG A 81 8.95 8.37 13.39
CA ARG A 81 8.82 9.82 13.34
C ARG A 81 10.20 10.46 13.47
N ASP A 82 10.43 11.53 12.73
CA ASP A 82 11.60 12.40 12.91
C ASP A 82 11.23 13.48 13.95
N ASP A 83 11.81 13.39 15.15
CA ASP A 83 11.54 14.30 16.28
C ASP A 83 12.58 15.43 16.39
N ARG A 84 13.42 15.62 15.35
CA ARG A 84 14.46 16.65 15.31
C ARG A 84 13.96 18.02 14.85
#